data_AF-A0A645H8M5-F1
#
_entry.id   AF-A0A645H8M5-F1
#
_cell.length_a   1.000
_cell.length_b   1.000
_cell.length_c   1.000
_cell.angle_alpha   90.00
_cell.angle_beta   90.00
_cell.angle_gamma   90.00
#
_symmetry.space_group_name_H-M   'P 1'
#
loop_
_entity.id
_entity.type
_entity.pdbx_description
1 polymer ?
#
loop_
_entity_poly.entity_id
_entity_poly.type
_entity_poly.pdbx_seq_one_letter_code
_entity_poly.pdbx_strand_id
1 'polypeptide(L)'
;MDEPAGQGRGAAYMGGIIGRMYRDKDIIENCFVSGDLIVGISSSSSNVRVGGLTSQVYRDGNIIRNSYFSGTIRVAGNVDLGGIAGLVDNKASVVENCYSVGKIIKVEGASGNIYDAFGSMSATPTIKNVYALSNGGQAFAPSVNNNTTNSGTRSDSELKASDSYLNWNNFSSVWEIKVGSYAYPSLKSNPHKEKGEL
;
A
#
# COMPACT_ATOMS: atom_id res chain seq x y z
N MET A 1 24.72 -14.29 -6.16
CA MET A 1 24.71 -14.18 -7.63
C MET A 1 25.11 -12.75 -7.91
N ASP A 2 26.32 -12.54 -8.41
CA ASP A 2 26.85 -11.20 -8.65
C ASP A 2 26.15 -10.59 -9.85
N GLU A 3 25.77 -9.32 -9.75
CA GLU A 3 25.06 -8.64 -10.84
C GLU A 3 25.97 -8.43 -12.05
N PRO A 4 25.46 -8.63 -13.27
CA PRO A 4 26.24 -8.37 -14.48
C PRO A 4 26.66 -6.90 -14.55
N ALA A 5 27.98 -6.66 -14.65
CA ALA A 5 28.53 -5.34 -14.88
C ALA A 5 27.94 -4.74 -16.18
N GLY A 6 27.38 -3.53 -16.10
CA GLY A 6 26.89 -2.78 -17.26
C GLY A 6 25.37 -2.82 -17.52
N GLN A 7 24.56 -3.45 -16.66
CA GLN A 7 23.10 -3.30 -16.74
C GLN A 7 22.65 -1.95 -16.17
N GLY A 8 21.69 -1.32 -16.86
CA GLY A 8 21.21 0.03 -16.57
C GLY A 8 20.62 0.15 -15.17
N ARG A 9 21.08 1.17 -14.45
CA ARG A 9 20.64 1.57 -13.10
C ARG A 9 19.24 2.19 -13.21
N GLY A 10 18.22 1.36 -13.08
CA GLY A 10 16.83 1.78 -13.24
C GLY A 10 16.14 2.08 -11.91
N ALA A 11 15.24 3.07 -11.90
CA ALA A 11 14.24 3.17 -10.85
C ALA A 11 13.25 2.01 -10.99
N ALA A 12 12.85 1.41 -9.86
CA ALA A 12 11.88 0.33 -9.83
C ALA A 12 10.61 0.81 -9.12
N TYR A 13 9.47 0.65 -9.81
CA TYR A 13 8.16 1.15 -9.37
C TYR A 13 7.17 0.00 -9.35
N MET A 14 7.00 -0.66 -8.19
CA MET A 14 6.09 -1.79 -8.06
C MET A 14 4.86 -1.43 -7.21
N GLY A 15 3.69 -1.62 -7.80
CA GLY A 15 2.40 -1.46 -7.14
C GLY A 15 1.49 -2.63 -7.49
N GLY A 16 0.68 -3.11 -6.54
CA GLY A 16 -0.24 -4.22 -6.80
C GLY A 16 -1.38 -3.90 -7.75
N ILE A 17 -1.79 -2.62 -7.83
CA ILE A 17 -2.79 -2.14 -8.81
C ILE A 17 -2.09 -1.43 -9.97
N ILE A 18 -1.28 -0.42 -9.67
CA ILE A 18 -0.53 0.34 -10.68
C ILE A 18 0.85 0.72 -10.16
N GLY A 19 1.85 0.71 -11.05
CA GLY A 19 3.20 1.15 -10.73
C GLY A 19 3.22 2.59 -10.22
N ARG A 20 2.73 3.56 -10.98
CA ARG A 20 2.74 4.98 -10.59
C ARG A 20 1.44 5.67 -10.98
N MET A 21 0.91 6.48 -10.07
CA MET A 21 -0.08 7.52 -10.38
C MET A 21 0.69 8.73 -10.92
N TYR A 22 0.94 8.72 -12.24
CA TYR A 22 1.86 9.65 -12.89
C TYR A 22 1.15 10.82 -13.59
N ARG A 23 -0.16 10.73 -13.84
CA ARG A 23 -0.94 11.83 -14.40
C ARG A 23 -1.61 12.60 -13.26
N ASP A 24 -2.12 13.76 -13.57
CA ASP A 24 -2.97 14.50 -12.64
C ASP A 24 -4.31 13.79 -12.53
N LYS A 25 -4.86 13.71 -11.30
CA LYS A 25 -6.20 13.18 -11.03
C LYS A 25 -6.39 11.70 -11.43
N ASP A 26 -5.34 10.90 -11.39
CA ASP A 26 -5.48 9.44 -11.38
C ASP A 26 -6.23 9.01 -10.10
N ILE A 27 -7.04 7.96 -10.21
CA ILE A 27 -7.87 7.46 -9.11
C ILE A 27 -7.66 5.96 -8.95
N ILE A 28 -7.32 5.54 -7.72
CA ILE A 28 -7.47 4.16 -7.25
C ILE A 28 -8.63 4.16 -6.27
N GLU A 29 -9.71 3.47 -6.62
CA GLU A 29 -10.92 3.44 -5.81
C GLU A 29 -11.53 2.04 -5.80
N ASN A 30 -12.05 1.62 -4.65
CA ASN A 30 -12.73 0.36 -4.47
C ASN A 30 -11.90 -0.86 -4.91
N CYS A 31 -10.59 -0.82 -4.63
CA CYS A 31 -9.64 -1.83 -5.05
C CYS A 31 -9.08 -2.57 -3.84
N PHE A 32 -8.72 -3.85 -4.02
CA PHE A 32 -7.90 -4.54 -3.04
C PHE A 32 -6.87 -5.43 -3.70
N VAL A 33 -5.78 -5.66 -2.98
CA VAL A 33 -4.70 -6.57 -3.39
C VAL A 33 -4.43 -7.54 -2.25
N SER A 34 -4.75 -8.82 -2.46
CA SER A 34 -4.47 -9.90 -1.52
C SER A 34 -3.30 -10.80 -1.94
N GLY A 35 -2.77 -10.61 -3.15
CA GLY A 35 -1.66 -11.39 -3.70
C GLY A 35 -0.28 -11.00 -3.14
N ASP A 36 0.69 -11.90 -3.33
CA ASP A 36 2.08 -11.69 -2.93
C ASP A 36 2.82 -10.79 -3.94
N LEU A 37 3.49 -9.76 -3.43
CA LEU A 37 4.43 -8.89 -4.17
C LEU A 37 5.85 -9.32 -3.81
N ILE A 38 6.54 -9.96 -4.76
CA ILE A 38 7.93 -10.38 -4.59
C ILE A 38 8.83 -9.43 -5.38
N VAL A 39 9.60 -8.64 -4.65
CA VAL A 39 10.46 -7.59 -5.21
C VAL A 39 11.91 -8.04 -5.10
N GLY A 40 12.43 -8.61 -6.19
CA GLY A 40 13.87 -8.81 -6.35
C GLY A 40 14.51 -7.51 -6.81
N ILE A 41 15.48 -6.99 -6.05
CA ILE A 41 16.22 -5.79 -6.46
C ILE A 41 17.71 -5.99 -6.55
N SER A 42 18.24 -5.36 -7.58
CA SER A 42 19.65 -5.09 -7.80
C SER A 42 20.24 -4.26 -6.66
N SER A 43 21.45 -4.59 -6.22
CA SER A 43 22.20 -3.81 -5.22
C SER A 43 22.60 -2.42 -5.74
N SER A 44 22.43 -2.16 -7.05
CA SER A 44 22.73 -0.89 -7.71
C SER A 44 21.51 0.00 -7.99
N SER A 45 20.31 -0.40 -7.53
CA SER A 45 19.07 0.37 -7.73
C SER A 45 19.08 1.66 -6.89
N SER A 46 18.90 2.83 -7.54
CA SER A 46 18.98 4.13 -6.85
C SER A 46 17.63 4.74 -6.44
N ASN A 47 16.50 4.12 -6.83
CA ASN A 47 15.15 4.58 -6.51
C ASN A 47 14.15 3.42 -6.60
N VAL A 48 14.06 2.60 -5.55
CA VAL A 48 13.08 1.52 -5.47
C VAL A 48 11.91 1.98 -4.63
N ARG A 49 10.71 1.93 -5.22
CA ARG A 49 9.46 2.25 -4.53
C ARG A 49 8.53 1.06 -4.67
N VAL A 50 7.98 0.64 -3.55
CA VAL A 50 7.07 -0.49 -3.48
C VAL A 50 5.86 -0.09 -2.67
N GLY A 51 4.67 -0.29 -3.22
CA GLY A 51 3.48 -0.25 -2.39
C GLY A 51 2.47 -1.32 -2.72
N GLY A 52 1.69 -1.70 -1.71
CA GLY A 52 0.68 -2.74 -1.88
C GLY A 52 -0.38 -2.35 -2.91
N LEU A 53 -0.75 -1.06 -2.98
CA LEU A 53 -1.65 -0.53 -4.01
C LEU A 53 -0.88 0.13 -5.16
N THR A 54 0.00 1.08 -4.85
CA THR A 54 0.82 1.76 -5.86
C THR A 54 2.23 2.05 -5.37
N SER A 55 3.22 2.13 -6.25
CA SER A 55 4.57 2.50 -5.80
C SER A 55 4.69 3.98 -5.47
N GLN A 56 4.02 4.84 -6.24
CA GLN A 56 4.20 6.29 -6.14
C GLN A 56 2.92 7.03 -6.52
N VAL A 57 2.53 7.95 -5.65
CA VAL A 57 1.57 9.01 -5.94
C VAL A 57 2.36 10.26 -6.32
N TYR A 58 2.41 10.62 -7.61
CA TYR A 58 3.40 11.57 -8.12
C TYR A 58 2.87 12.93 -8.53
N ARG A 59 1.65 13.02 -9.08
CA ARG A 59 1.11 14.26 -9.66
C ARG A 59 -0.11 14.78 -8.91
N ASP A 60 -0.55 15.99 -9.27
CA ASP A 60 -1.51 16.75 -8.46
C ASP A 60 -2.91 16.15 -8.52
N GLY A 61 -3.61 16.18 -7.38
CA GLY A 61 -5.01 15.77 -7.28
C GLY A 61 -5.25 14.27 -7.43
N ASN A 62 -4.22 13.44 -7.29
CA ASN A 62 -4.36 11.99 -7.27
C ASN A 62 -5.10 11.51 -6.01
N ILE A 63 -5.97 10.51 -6.18
CA ILE A 63 -6.83 10.01 -5.11
C ILE A 63 -6.66 8.50 -4.97
N ILE A 64 -6.37 8.04 -3.75
CA ILE A 64 -6.52 6.65 -3.35
C ILE A 64 -7.61 6.60 -2.29
N ARG A 65 -8.69 5.85 -2.54
CA ARG A 65 -9.79 5.76 -1.58
C ARG A 65 -10.46 4.40 -1.52
N ASN A 66 -11.04 4.10 -0.36
CA ASN A 66 -11.82 2.88 -0.12
C ASN A 66 -11.12 1.63 -0.65
N SER A 67 -9.83 1.51 -0.37
CA SER A 67 -8.96 0.49 -0.97
C SER A 67 -7.96 -0.04 0.04
N TYR A 68 -7.53 -1.29 -0.10
CA TYR A 68 -6.62 -1.89 0.87
C TYR A 68 -5.68 -2.96 0.31
N PHE A 69 -4.59 -3.20 1.05
CA PHE A 69 -3.64 -4.27 0.78
C PHE A 69 -3.65 -5.29 1.92
N SER A 70 -3.78 -6.58 1.59
CA SER A 70 -3.76 -7.69 2.55
C SER A 70 -2.79 -8.82 2.19
N GLY A 71 -2.02 -8.67 1.13
CA GLY A 71 -1.06 -9.69 0.69
C GLY A 71 0.25 -9.68 1.46
N THR A 72 1.27 -10.35 0.91
CA THR A 72 2.65 -10.29 1.44
C THR A 72 3.53 -9.45 0.53
N ILE A 73 4.32 -8.52 1.08
CA ILE A 73 5.43 -7.87 0.35
C ILE A 73 6.74 -8.47 0.83
N ARG A 74 7.49 -9.10 -0.06
CA ARG A 74 8.86 -9.59 0.18
C ARG A 74 9.85 -8.67 -0.53
N VAL A 75 10.77 -8.08 0.23
CA VAL A 75 11.70 -7.08 -0.30
C VAL A 75 13.13 -7.30 0.19
N ALA A 76 14.10 -7.00 -0.68
CA ALA A 76 15.52 -6.90 -0.37
C ALA A 76 16.02 -5.47 -0.64
N GLY A 77 17.28 -5.14 -0.35
CA GLY A 77 18.00 -3.89 -0.70
C GLY A 77 17.38 -2.57 -0.20
N ASN A 78 17.78 -1.42 -0.76
CA ASN A 78 17.36 -0.09 -0.32
C ASN A 78 16.05 0.35 -1.00
N VAL A 79 14.98 0.55 -0.23
CA VAL A 79 13.62 0.75 -0.73
C VAL A 79 12.80 1.74 0.10
N ASP A 80 11.93 2.50 -0.57
CA ASP A 80 10.76 3.13 0.04
C ASP A 80 9.55 2.19 -0.09
N LEU A 81 9.12 1.58 1.02
CA LEU A 81 8.06 0.59 1.07
C LEU A 81 6.96 1.00 2.04
N GLY A 82 5.72 1.04 1.53
CA GLY A 82 4.52 1.14 2.35
C GLY A 82 3.41 0.22 1.84
N GLY A 83 2.63 -0.41 2.72
CA GLY A 83 1.56 -1.30 2.25
C GLY A 83 0.45 -0.61 1.45
N ILE A 84 0.33 0.72 1.52
CA ILE A 84 -0.51 1.51 0.60
C ILE A 84 0.35 2.04 -0.55
N ALA A 85 1.36 2.86 -0.21
CA ALA A 85 2.25 3.45 -1.20
C ALA A 85 3.71 3.49 -0.77
N GLY A 86 4.63 3.29 -1.72
CA GLY A 86 6.06 3.47 -1.50
C GLY A 86 6.40 4.95 -1.27
N LEU A 87 5.85 5.86 -2.08
CA LEU A 87 6.00 7.30 -1.92
C LEU A 87 4.68 8.03 -2.17
N VAL A 88 4.35 8.98 -1.29
CA VAL A 88 3.33 10.00 -1.52
C VAL A 88 4.00 11.36 -1.66
N ASP A 89 4.11 11.85 -2.90
CA ASP A 89 4.84 13.07 -3.24
C ASP A 89 4.06 14.35 -2.89
N ASN A 90 4.74 15.51 -2.92
CA ASN A 90 4.28 16.81 -2.43
C ASN A 90 3.30 17.50 -3.39
N LYS A 91 2.18 16.82 -3.66
CA LYS A 91 1.30 17.13 -4.81
C LYS A 91 -0.17 16.98 -4.48
N ALA A 92 -0.65 17.74 -3.48
CA ALA A 92 -2.06 17.92 -3.10
C ALA A 92 -2.95 16.66 -3.29
N SER A 93 -2.40 15.49 -2.95
CA SER A 93 -3.03 14.20 -3.18
C SER A 93 -3.86 13.81 -1.98
N VAL A 94 -4.88 13.00 -2.19
CA VAL A 94 -5.77 12.54 -1.12
C VAL A 94 -5.64 11.03 -1.00
N VAL A 95 -5.32 10.55 0.20
CA VAL A 95 -5.44 9.14 0.55
C VAL A 95 -6.44 9.04 1.69
N GLU A 96 -7.58 8.40 1.44
CA GLU A 96 -8.64 8.33 2.43
C GLU A 96 -9.31 6.96 2.54
N ASN A 97 -9.69 6.61 3.76
CA ASN A 97 -10.39 5.36 4.05
C ASN A 97 -9.66 4.13 3.49
N CYS A 98 -8.34 4.06 3.69
CA CYS A 98 -7.50 2.99 3.17
C CYS A 98 -6.89 2.16 4.29
N TYR A 99 -6.60 0.89 4.01
CA TYR A 99 -6.00 -0.02 4.97
C TYR A 99 -4.79 -0.75 4.40
N SER A 100 -3.80 -0.99 5.24
CA SER A 100 -2.74 -1.97 4.98
C SER A 100 -2.73 -2.99 6.09
N VAL A 101 -3.16 -4.21 5.80
CA VAL A 101 -3.13 -5.35 6.73
C VAL A 101 -2.14 -6.42 6.30
N GLY A 102 -1.51 -6.21 5.15
CA GLY A 102 -0.55 -7.14 4.57
C GLY A 102 0.73 -7.29 5.38
N LYS A 103 1.44 -8.38 5.13
CA LYS A 103 2.69 -8.72 5.80
C LYS A 103 3.89 -8.20 5.02
N ILE A 104 4.82 -7.54 5.69
CA ILE A 104 6.09 -7.10 5.12
C ILE A 104 7.20 -8.03 5.60
N ILE A 105 7.95 -8.60 4.66
CA ILE A 105 9.09 -9.49 4.93
C ILE A 105 10.35 -8.84 4.37
N LYS A 106 11.20 -8.40 5.30
CA LYS A 106 12.54 -7.86 5.01
C LYS A 106 13.51 -9.03 4.84
N VAL A 107 14.02 -9.21 3.62
CA VAL A 107 15.13 -10.13 3.33
C VAL A 107 16.44 -9.50 3.81
N GLU A 108 17.46 -10.33 4.07
CA GLU A 108 18.79 -9.85 4.47
C GLU A 108 19.31 -8.74 3.54
N GLY A 109 19.81 -7.66 4.13
CA GLY A 109 20.25 -6.46 3.41
C GLY A 109 19.14 -5.46 3.05
N ALA A 110 17.88 -5.71 3.41
CA ALA A 110 16.80 -4.72 3.27
C ALA A 110 17.05 -3.48 4.14
N SER A 111 16.97 -2.30 3.54
CA SER A 111 17.20 -0.99 4.14
C SER A 111 16.30 0.08 3.48
N GLY A 112 16.39 1.33 3.94
CA GLY A 112 15.54 2.43 3.47
C GLY A 112 14.30 2.64 4.35
N ASN A 113 13.27 3.28 3.82
CA ASN A 113 12.06 3.60 4.56
C ASN A 113 11.01 2.50 4.38
N ILE A 114 10.94 1.58 5.34
CA ILE A 114 10.04 0.42 5.29
C ILE A 114 8.99 0.55 6.38
N TYR A 115 7.79 0.98 6.03
CA TYR A 115 6.69 1.28 6.95
C TYR A 115 5.42 0.51 6.54
N ASP A 116 4.45 0.42 7.45
CA ASP A 116 3.26 -0.42 7.26
C ASP A 116 2.26 0.22 6.29
N ALA A 117 2.13 1.55 6.24
CA ALA A 117 1.25 2.25 5.30
C ALA A 117 2.02 2.96 4.18
N PHE A 118 3.02 3.78 4.53
CA PHE A 118 3.68 4.67 3.56
C PHE A 118 5.19 4.65 3.74
N GLY A 119 5.93 4.28 2.69
CA GLY A 119 7.39 4.26 2.74
C GLY A 119 7.96 5.65 2.97
N SER A 120 7.62 6.58 2.09
CA SER A 120 7.96 8.00 2.19
C SER A 120 6.73 8.86 1.97
N MET A 121 6.64 9.99 2.68
CA MET A 121 5.51 10.91 2.58
C MET A 121 6.00 12.35 2.69
N SER A 122 5.48 13.21 1.81
CA SER A 122 5.69 14.66 1.85
C SER A 122 4.72 15.38 2.81
N ALA A 123 4.87 16.68 2.99
CA ALA A 123 4.13 17.44 4.00
C ALA A 123 2.72 17.90 3.59
N THR A 124 2.36 17.90 2.30
CA THR A 124 1.05 18.41 1.82
C THR A 124 -0.08 17.39 1.57
N PRO A 125 0.13 16.08 1.34
CA PRO A 125 -0.98 15.18 1.02
C PRO A 125 -1.94 15.10 2.19
N THR A 126 -3.23 15.01 1.86
CA THR A 126 -4.29 14.79 2.84
C THR A 126 -4.43 13.31 3.11
N ILE A 127 -4.26 12.91 4.37
CA ILE A 127 -4.36 11.53 4.81
C ILE A 127 -5.50 11.45 5.82
N LYS A 128 -6.57 10.71 5.51
CA LYS A 128 -7.77 10.69 6.36
C LYS A 128 -8.31 9.29 6.52
N ASN A 129 -8.56 8.84 7.76
CA ASN A 129 -9.10 7.49 8.01
C ASN A 129 -8.22 6.38 7.38
N VAL A 130 -6.90 6.53 7.43
CA VAL A 130 -5.97 5.57 6.85
C VAL A 130 -5.27 4.79 7.95
N TYR A 131 -5.30 3.46 7.87
CA TYR A 131 -4.77 2.63 8.93
C TYR A 131 -3.87 1.51 8.43
N ALA A 132 -2.96 1.06 9.30
CA ALA A 132 -2.17 -0.12 9.02
C ALA A 132 -2.06 -1.06 10.22
N LEU A 133 -2.05 -2.36 9.94
CA LEU A 133 -1.58 -3.36 10.89
C LEU A 133 -0.05 -3.31 10.94
N SER A 134 0.51 -3.19 12.13
CA SER A 134 1.96 -3.31 12.31
C SER A 134 2.41 -4.75 12.03
N ASN A 135 2.91 -5.03 10.83
CA ASN A 135 3.19 -6.40 10.38
C ASN A 135 4.46 -6.50 9.52
N GLY A 136 5.54 -5.91 10.01
CA GLY A 136 6.89 -6.03 9.45
C GLY A 136 7.51 -4.70 9.00
N GLY A 137 6.71 -3.64 8.88
CA GLY A 137 7.18 -2.26 8.79
C GLY A 137 7.69 -1.73 10.13
N GLN A 138 8.27 -0.53 10.11
CA GLN A 138 8.78 0.14 11.31
C GLN A 138 7.69 0.84 12.13
N ALA A 139 6.65 1.35 11.46
CA ALA A 139 5.48 2.02 12.03
C ALA A 139 4.48 2.31 10.89
N PHE A 140 3.41 3.08 11.16
CA PHE A 140 2.46 3.55 10.14
C PHE A 140 3.15 4.26 8.95
N ALA A 141 3.97 5.28 9.21
CA ALA A 141 4.64 6.11 8.22
C ALA A 141 5.90 6.77 8.84
N PRO A 142 6.90 7.23 8.06
CA PRO A 142 8.08 7.92 8.59
C PRO A 142 7.77 9.28 9.21
N SER A 143 6.71 9.94 8.73
CA SER A 143 6.21 11.18 9.31
C SER A 143 4.71 11.28 9.06
N VAL A 144 3.98 11.70 10.09
CA VAL A 144 2.61 12.15 9.97
C VAL A 144 2.64 13.68 9.90
N ASN A 145 1.85 14.26 8.99
CA ASN A 145 1.78 15.70 8.81
C ASN A 145 0.47 16.25 9.43
N ASN A 146 0.31 17.58 9.48
CA ASN A 146 -0.90 18.20 10.04
C ASN A 146 -2.18 17.92 9.23
N ASN A 147 -2.04 17.43 8.00
CA ASN A 147 -3.16 17.00 7.15
C ASN A 147 -3.49 15.50 7.33
N THR A 148 -2.83 14.84 8.28
CA THR A 148 -3.11 13.46 8.69
C THR A 148 -4.12 13.45 9.82
N THR A 149 -5.30 12.90 9.57
CA THR A 149 -6.42 12.88 10.52
C THR A 149 -6.97 11.47 10.67
N ASN A 150 -7.28 11.08 11.91
CA ASN A 150 -7.86 9.78 12.24
C ASN A 150 -7.12 8.62 11.53
N SER A 151 -5.79 8.59 11.62
CA SER A 151 -4.94 7.66 10.86
C SER A 151 -3.81 7.15 11.75
N GLY A 152 -3.29 5.97 11.47
CA GLY A 152 -2.23 5.37 12.28
C GLY A 152 -2.22 3.85 12.26
N THR A 153 -1.49 3.23 13.19
CA THR A 153 -1.56 1.78 13.35
C THR A 153 -2.86 1.37 14.06
N ARG A 154 -3.41 0.21 13.70
CA ARG A 154 -4.53 -0.45 14.38
C ARG A 154 -4.27 -1.94 14.54
N SER A 155 -4.96 -2.55 15.51
CA SER A 155 -4.91 -4.00 15.70
C SER A 155 -5.64 -4.75 14.59
N ASP A 156 -5.30 -6.02 14.42
CA ASP A 156 -5.92 -6.89 13.43
C ASP A 156 -7.42 -7.08 13.69
N SER A 157 -7.83 -7.19 14.96
CA SER A 157 -9.24 -7.30 15.34
C SER A 157 -10.04 -6.04 15.00
N GLU A 158 -9.48 -4.85 15.23
CA GLU A 158 -10.12 -3.59 14.82
C GLU A 158 -10.29 -3.55 13.29
N LEU A 159 -9.25 -3.92 12.55
CA LEU A 159 -9.27 -3.86 11.08
C LEU A 159 -10.18 -4.93 10.45
N LYS A 160 -10.52 -6.00 11.15
CA LYS A 160 -11.52 -6.99 10.71
C LYS A 160 -12.95 -6.59 11.08
N ALA A 161 -13.14 -5.70 12.05
CA ALA A 161 -14.47 -5.26 12.46
C ALA A 161 -15.15 -4.46 11.35
N SER A 162 -16.46 -4.69 11.14
CA SER A 162 -17.27 -3.93 10.18
C SER A 162 -17.18 -2.43 10.39
N ASP A 163 -17.03 -2.01 11.64
CA ASP A 163 -16.98 -0.60 12.05
C ASP A 163 -15.76 0.13 11.48
N SER A 164 -14.69 -0.60 11.16
CA SER A 164 -13.55 -0.01 10.47
C SER A 164 -13.94 0.57 9.12
N TYR A 165 -14.97 0.03 8.45
CA TYR A 165 -15.36 0.39 7.09
C TYR A 165 -16.53 1.38 7.01
N LEU A 166 -16.97 1.95 8.13
CA LEU A 166 -18.12 2.88 8.17
C LEU A 166 -17.93 4.15 7.32
N ASN A 167 -16.68 4.56 7.08
CA ASN A 167 -16.37 5.71 6.24
C ASN A 167 -16.40 5.41 4.74
N TRP A 168 -16.62 4.14 4.35
CA TRP A 168 -16.80 3.75 2.96
C TRP A 168 -18.27 3.98 2.62
N ASN A 169 -18.59 5.17 2.14
CA ASN A 169 -19.98 5.58 1.89
C ASN A 169 -20.75 4.65 0.93
N ASN A 170 -20.02 3.84 0.15
CA ASN A 170 -20.56 2.86 -0.80
C ASN A 170 -20.39 1.40 -0.33
N PHE A 171 -20.00 1.15 0.92
CA PHE A 171 -19.68 -0.20 1.42
C PHE A 171 -20.78 -1.20 1.12
N SER A 172 -22.01 -0.92 1.55
CA SER A 172 -23.15 -1.82 1.37
C SER A 172 -23.53 -2.07 -0.10
N SER A 173 -23.07 -1.23 -1.04
CA SER A 173 -23.32 -1.38 -2.47
C SER A 173 -22.21 -2.11 -3.22
N VAL A 174 -20.96 -1.98 -2.78
CA VAL A 174 -19.78 -2.48 -3.50
C VAL A 174 -19.11 -3.65 -2.80
N TRP A 175 -19.12 -3.64 -1.47
CA TRP A 175 -18.32 -4.52 -0.62
C TRP A 175 -19.19 -5.44 0.24
N GLU A 176 -18.62 -6.59 0.59
CA GLU A 176 -19.21 -7.53 1.53
C GLU A 176 -18.12 -8.17 2.41
N ILE A 177 -18.48 -8.47 3.65
CA ILE A 177 -17.65 -9.29 4.54
C ILE A 177 -18.31 -10.67 4.58
N LYS A 178 -17.70 -11.66 3.92
CA LYS A 178 -18.15 -13.05 4.00
C LYS A 178 -17.54 -13.70 5.23
N VAL A 179 -18.36 -14.39 6.01
CA VAL A 179 -17.86 -15.28 7.07
C VAL A 179 -17.18 -16.47 6.39
N GLY A 180 -15.88 -16.63 6.59
CA GLY A 180 -15.10 -17.66 5.90
C GLY A 180 -13.59 -17.46 6.03
N SER A 181 -12.84 -18.04 5.10
CA SER A 181 -11.37 -18.05 5.07
C SER A 181 -10.74 -16.68 4.81
N TYR A 182 -11.41 -15.79 4.06
CA TYR A 182 -10.95 -14.43 3.81
C TYR A 182 -11.56 -13.44 4.83
N ALA A 183 -10.71 -12.91 5.70
CA ALA A 183 -11.14 -12.14 6.87
C ALA A 183 -11.35 -10.63 6.63
N TYR A 184 -11.23 -10.16 5.38
CA TYR A 184 -11.36 -8.74 5.01
C TYR A 184 -12.46 -8.53 3.95
N PRO A 185 -12.97 -7.29 3.73
CA PRO A 185 -14.04 -7.04 2.77
C PRO A 185 -13.65 -7.43 1.35
N SER A 186 -14.53 -8.10 0.62
CA SER A 186 -14.34 -8.41 -0.79
C SER A 186 -15.40 -7.72 -1.66
N LEU A 187 -15.15 -7.60 -2.96
CA LEU A 187 -16.11 -6.99 -3.88
C LEU A 187 -17.28 -7.94 -4.12
N LYS A 188 -18.52 -7.44 -4.04
CA LYS A 188 -19.72 -8.26 -4.30
C LYS A 188 -19.76 -8.86 -5.69
N SER A 189 -19.37 -8.08 -6.69
CA SER A 189 -19.38 -8.49 -8.11
C SER A 189 -18.15 -9.28 -8.53
N ASN A 190 -17.10 -9.30 -7.70
CA ASN A 190 -15.87 -10.04 -7.97
C ASN A 190 -15.24 -10.46 -6.62
N PRO A 191 -15.84 -11.46 -5.95
CA PRO A 191 -15.41 -11.83 -4.62
C PRO A 191 -13.98 -12.36 -4.64
N HIS A 192 -13.31 -12.26 -3.49
CA HIS A 192 -11.98 -12.80 -3.31
C HIS A 192 -11.97 -14.30 -3.66
N LYS A 193 -11.02 -14.71 -4.49
CA LYS A 193 -10.70 -16.11 -4.78
C LYS A 193 -9.44 -16.51 -4.02
N GLU A 194 -9.43 -17.67 -3.40
CA GLU A 194 -8.24 -18.19 -2.73
C GLU A 194 -7.11 -18.47 -3.73
N LYS A 195 -5.89 -18.54 -3.21
CA LYS A 195 -4.70 -18.81 -4.02
C LYS A 195 -4.84 -20.18 -4.71
N GLY A 196 -4.96 -20.16 -6.04
CA GLY A 196 -5.11 -21.36 -6.86
C GLY A 196 -6.55 -21.65 -7.31
N GLU A 197 -7.53 -20.85 -6.90
CA GLU A 197 -8.89 -20.89 -7.44
C GLU A 197 -8.94 -20.10 -8.78
N LEU A 198 -9.33 -20.77 -9.86
CA LEU A 198 -9.51 -20.17 -11.20
C LEU A 198 -10.90 -19.56 -11.38
#